data_AF-A0A7Y5DME7-F1
#
_entry.id   AF-A0A7Y5DME7-F1
#
_cell.length_a   1.000
_cell.length_b   1.000
_cell.length_c   1.000
_cell.angle_alpha   90.00
_cell.angle_beta   90.00
_cell.angle_gamma   90.00
#
_symmetry.space_group_name_H-M   'P 1'
#
loop_
_entity.id
_entity.type
_entity.pdbx_description
1 polymer ?
#
loop_
_entity_poly.entity_id
_entity_poly.type
_entity_poly.pdbx_seq_one_letter_code
_entity_poly.pdbx_strand_id
1 'polypeptide(L)'
;MTEPSAHAGADRLHALDALRGGALLLGLVVHASMAFMAGTQGLWIVHDPESSVLLGLGFYVPHMFRMLVFFVIAGLFAHLMLERRGPRAFIRDRLRRIGLVLVGFWPVTLAGIIGVAIAAQQAGIPVPPAPEDGGLPLLHLWFLYVLMLLYAATLALCAVAAPFRQRVASLPGGSTLAALFASPAAPLLMAIPLAGALHADPHWIAWFGIPTPDQLGWPGPAALVGYGSAYALGWWLAGRLEVLQVWARQWPF
;
A
#
# COMPACT_ATOMS: atom_id res chain seq x y z
N MET A 1 24.97 -11.28 30.46
CA MET A 1 23.62 -11.37 29.87
C MET A 1 22.89 -10.08 30.21
N THR A 2 22.90 -9.12 29.30
CA THR A 2 22.13 -7.88 29.45
C THR A 2 20.74 -8.15 28.90
N GLU A 3 19.70 -8.01 29.73
CA GLU A 3 18.34 -8.02 29.22
C GLU A 3 18.18 -6.93 28.15
N PRO A 4 17.54 -7.20 27.00
CA PRO A 4 17.14 -6.14 26.09
C PRO A 4 16.21 -5.19 26.85
N SER A 5 16.67 -3.96 27.10
CA SER A 5 15.92 -3.00 27.91
C SER A 5 14.56 -2.72 27.27
N ALA A 6 13.49 -2.80 28.07
CA ALA A 6 12.11 -2.56 27.64
C ALA A 6 11.94 -1.21 26.90
N HIS A 7 12.81 -0.24 27.18
CA HIS A 7 12.93 1.04 26.48
C HIS A 7 13.19 0.90 24.97
N ALA A 8 14.08 0.02 24.55
CA ALA A 8 14.38 -0.19 23.12
C ALA A 8 13.20 -0.81 22.35
N GLY A 9 12.32 -1.55 23.04
CA GLY A 9 11.07 -2.07 22.49
C GLY A 9 10.00 -1.00 22.33
N ALA A 10 9.88 -0.10 23.31
CA ALA A 10 8.95 1.04 23.28
C ALA A 10 9.31 2.05 22.17
N ASP A 11 10.58 2.43 22.06
CA ASP A 11 11.06 3.39 21.05
C ASP A 11 10.81 2.92 19.61
N ARG A 12 10.95 1.62 19.34
CA ARG A 12 10.64 1.02 18.02
C ARG A 12 9.16 1.10 17.66
N LEU A 13 8.28 0.98 18.64
CA LEU A 13 6.83 1.10 18.42
C LEU A 13 6.46 2.57 18.15
N HIS A 14 7.06 3.51 18.87
CA HIS A 14 6.87 4.94 18.65
C HIS A 14 7.35 5.39 17.26
N ALA A 15 8.49 4.87 16.79
CA ALA A 15 9.00 5.18 15.45
C ALA A 15 8.04 4.69 14.34
N LEU A 16 7.47 3.48 14.49
CA LEU A 16 6.50 2.96 13.52
C LEU A 16 5.17 3.73 13.54
N ASP A 17 4.73 4.17 14.70
CA ASP A 17 3.52 4.99 14.82
C ASP A 17 3.74 6.40 14.28
N ALA A 18 4.92 6.99 14.49
CA ALA A 18 5.32 8.25 13.86
C ALA A 18 5.39 8.13 12.32
N LEU A 19 5.96 7.04 11.80
CA LEU A 19 5.99 6.77 10.36
C LEU A 19 4.58 6.68 9.79
N ARG A 20 3.68 5.95 10.46
CA ARG A 20 2.26 5.85 10.04
C ARG A 20 1.57 7.21 10.08
N GLY A 21 1.73 7.94 11.19
CA GLY A 21 1.14 9.27 11.35
C GLY A 21 1.61 10.25 10.26
N GLY A 22 2.92 10.30 10.01
CA GLY A 22 3.51 11.10 8.94
C GLY A 22 3.01 10.70 7.56
N ALA A 23 2.96 9.39 7.26
CA ALA A 23 2.44 8.88 6.01
C ALA A 23 0.94 9.21 5.79
N LEU A 24 0.14 9.25 6.87
CA LEU A 24 -1.26 9.70 6.83
C LEU A 24 -1.38 11.21 6.59
N LEU A 25 -0.52 12.03 7.21
CA LEU A 25 -0.52 13.49 7.01
C LEU A 25 -0.12 13.88 5.59
N LEU A 26 0.78 13.13 4.95
CA LEU A 26 1.06 13.29 3.51
C LEU A 26 -0.21 13.12 2.65
N GLY A 27 -1.25 12.46 3.17
CA GLY A 27 -2.63 12.44 2.65
C GLY A 27 -3.09 13.79 2.16
N LEU A 28 -2.98 14.79 3.04
CA LEU A 28 -3.43 16.14 2.79
C LEU A 28 -2.65 16.81 1.65
N VAL A 29 -1.32 16.65 1.64
CA VAL A 29 -0.45 17.20 0.59
C VAL A 29 -0.85 16.65 -0.77
N VAL A 30 -1.10 15.34 -0.85
CA VAL A 30 -1.53 14.70 -2.11
C VAL A 30 -2.84 15.30 -2.60
N HIS A 31 -3.88 15.36 -1.78
CA HIS A 31 -5.18 15.88 -2.21
C HIS A 31 -5.12 17.37 -2.59
N ALA A 32 -4.31 18.18 -1.88
CA ALA A 32 -4.10 19.57 -2.23
C ALA A 32 -3.36 19.73 -3.58
N SER A 33 -2.37 18.88 -3.84
CA SER A 33 -1.59 18.89 -5.08
C SER A 33 -2.38 18.49 -6.33
N MET A 34 -3.45 17.68 -6.20
CA MET A 34 -4.21 17.18 -7.35
C MET A 34 -4.81 18.29 -8.22
N ALA A 35 -5.15 19.44 -7.64
CA ALA A 35 -5.69 20.58 -8.40
C ALA A 35 -4.70 21.15 -9.44
N PHE A 36 -3.40 20.92 -9.27
CA PHE A 36 -2.34 21.48 -10.10
C PHE A 36 -1.69 20.44 -11.04
N MET A 37 -2.22 19.22 -11.08
CA MET A 37 -1.69 18.15 -11.90
C MET A 37 -2.26 18.15 -13.31
N ALA A 38 -1.39 18.15 -14.31
CA ALA A 38 -1.79 17.95 -15.70
C ALA A 38 -2.46 16.57 -15.89
N GLY A 39 -3.53 16.52 -16.68
CA GLY A 39 -4.23 15.26 -17.00
C GLY A 39 -5.18 14.73 -15.92
N THR A 40 -5.44 15.50 -14.85
CA THR A 40 -6.42 15.12 -13.81
C THR A 40 -7.82 15.66 -14.05
N GLN A 41 -8.05 16.36 -15.19
CA GLN A 41 -9.26 17.12 -15.56
C GLN A 41 -10.55 16.29 -15.74
N GLY A 42 -10.56 15.05 -15.28
CA GLY A 42 -11.72 14.15 -15.18
C GLY A 42 -11.65 13.19 -13.98
N LEU A 43 -10.74 13.43 -13.03
CA LEU A 43 -10.55 12.60 -11.82
C LEU A 43 -10.70 13.42 -10.53
N TRP A 44 -10.53 14.74 -10.60
CA TRP A 44 -10.64 15.66 -9.46
C TRP A 44 -11.67 16.73 -9.79
N ILE A 45 -12.29 17.36 -8.79
CA ILE A 45 -13.36 18.36 -9.02
C ILE A 45 -12.77 19.76 -9.19
N VAL A 46 -11.60 20.01 -8.60
CA VAL A 46 -10.96 21.33 -8.58
C VAL A 46 -9.76 21.30 -9.51
N HIS A 47 -9.68 22.24 -10.45
CA HIS A 47 -8.55 22.35 -11.36
C HIS A 47 -8.08 23.79 -11.48
N ASP A 48 -6.78 23.96 -11.36
CA ASP A 48 -6.12 25.21 -11.72
C ASP A 48 -5.87 25.24 -13.25
N PRO A 49 -6.13 26.36 -13.94
CA PRO A 49 -5.78 26.52 -15.35
C PRO A 49 -4.28 26.33 -15.61
N GLU A 50 -3.42 26.64 -14.64
CA GLU A 50 -1.98 26.49 -14.72
C GLU A 50 -1.50 25.26 -13.96
N SER A 51 -1.19 24.19 -14.69
CA SER A 51 -0.57 23.00 -14.10
C SER A 51 0.86 23.28 -13.65
N SER A 52 1.31 22.65 -12.55
CA SER A 52 2.66 22.80 -12.02
C SER A 52 3.33 21.44 -11.79
N VAL A 53 4.47 21.23 -12.44
CA VAL A 53 5.28 20.00 -12.27
C VAL A 53 5.73 19.83 -10.82
N LEU A 54 6.11 20.93 -10.15
CA LEU A 54 6.54 20.89 -8.75
C LEU A 54 5.41 20.44 -7.82
N LEU A 55 4.19 20.96 -8.04
CA LEU A 55 3.02 20.56 -7.25
C LEU A 55 2.56 19.14 -7.60
N GLY A 56 2.72 18.73 -8.86
CA GLY A 56 2.53 17.34 -9.28
C GLY A 56 3.51 16.35 -8.62
N LEU A 57 4.76 16.75 -8.39
CA LEU A 57 5.69 15.97 -7.55
C LEU A 57 5.22 15.86 -6.10
N GLY A 58 4.53 16.88 -5.59
CA GLY A 58 3.84 16.86 -4.29
C GLY A 58 2.70 15.85 -4.21
N PHE A 59 2.12 15.43 -5.35
CA PHE A 59 1.27 14.25 -5.42
C PHE A 59 2.11 12.97 -5.54
N TYR A 60 2.93 12.89 -6.60
CA TYR A 60 3.52 11.64 -7.07
C TYR A 60 4.42 10.98 -6.00
N VAL A 61 5.35 11.75 -5.43
CA VAL A 61 6.34 11.21 -4.47
C VAL A 61 5.65 10.76 -3.18
N PRO A 62 4.83 11.59 -2.51
CA PRO A 62 4.17 11.16 -1.29
C PRO A 62 3.14 10.05 -1.51
N HIS A 63 2.44 10.05 -2.65
CA HIS A 63 1.49 9.00 -2.99
C HIS A 63 2.19 7.64 -3.14
N MET A 64 3.22 7.57 -3.99
CA MET A 64 4.00 6.34 -4.20
C MET A 64 4.65 5.86 -2.91
N PHE A 65 5.31 6.75 -2.18
CA PHE A 65 5.99 6.42 -0.94
C PHE A 65 5.02 5.86 0.11
N ARG A 66 3.96 6.60 0.45
CA ARG A 66 3.09 6.18 1.56
C ARG A 66 2.36 4.88 1.27
N MET A 67 1.89 4.70 0.02
CA MET A 67 1.12 3.50 -0.32
C MET A 67 2.02 2.28 -0.19
N LEU A 68 3.21 2.30 -0.82
CA LEU A 68 4.18 1.20 -0.70
C LEU A 68 4.58 0.94 0.75
N VAL A 69 4.85 1.99 1.55
CA VAL A 69 5.19 1.86 2.98
C VAL A 69 4.06 1.19 3.77
N PHE A 70 2.79 1.58 3.55
CA PHE A 70 1.67 0.93 4.23
C PHE A 70 1.56 -0.56 3.87
N PHE A 71 1.76 -0.94 2.61
CA PHE A 71 1.75 -2.34 2.21
C PHE A 71 2.93 -3.13 2.79
N VAL A 72 4.14 -2.57 2.83
CA VAL A 72 5.30 -3.16 3.52
C VAL A 72 4.98 -3.39 5.01
N ILE A 73 4.48 -2.37 5.71
CA ILE A 73 4.11 -2.49 7.12
C ILE A 73 3.01 -3.55 7.29
N ALA A 74 2.02 -3.60 6.41
CA ALA A 74 0.95 -4.58 6.47
C ALA A 74 1.46 -6.02 6.33
N GLY A 75 2.38 -6.28 5.41
CA GLY A 75 3.02 -7.59 5.24
C GLY A 75 3.85 -8.00 6.46
N LEU A 76 4.64 -7.06 6.99
CA LEU A 76 5.44 -7.25 8.20
C LEU A 76 4.56 -7.70 9.38
N PHE A 77 3.50 -6.94 9.67
CA PHE A 77 2.60 -7.27 10.79
C PHE A 77 1.73 -8.49 10.51
N ALA A 78 1.48 -8.84 9.24
CA ALA A 78 0.75 -10.05 8.92
C ALA A 78 1.53 -11.31 9.30
N HIS A 79 2.81 -11.36 8.91
CA HIS A 79 3.71 -12.46 9.28
C HIS A 79 3.81 -12.58 10.80
N LEU A 80 4.20 -11.50 11.49
CA LEU A 80 4.38 -11.51 12.94
C LEU A 80 3.12 -11.92 13.70
N MET A 81 1.94 -11.50 13.22
CA MET A 81 0.68 -11.86 13.85
C MET A 81 0.29 -13.32 13.60
N LEU A 82 0.48 -13.81 12.38
CA LEU A 82 0.19 -15.20 12.04
C LEU A 82 1.08 -16.17 12.82
N GLU A 83 2.37 -15.87 12.98
CA GLU A 83 3.27 -16.67 13.80
C GLU A 83 2.89 -16.63 15.29
N ARG A 84 2.59 -15.45 15.83
CA ARG A 84 2.32 -15.31 17.28
C ARG A 84 0.94 -15.76 17.72
N ARG A 85 -0.07 -15.64 16.86
CA ARG A 85 -1.49 -15.84 17.25
C ARG A 85 -2.27 -16.83 16.37
N GLY A 86 -1.66 -17.30 15.28
CA GLY A 86 -2.27 -18.26 14.37
C GLY A 86 -3.38 -17.69 13.46
N PRO A 87 -3.86 -18.48 12.49
CA PRO A 87 -4.75 -18.02 11.42
C PRO A 87 -6.13 -17.57 11.91
N ARG A 88 -6.73 -18.24 12.90
CA ARG A 88 -8.06 -17.86 13.43
C ARG A 88 -8.05 -16.48 14.07
N ALA A 89 -7.06 -16.20 14.91
CA ALA A 89 -6.93 -14.89 15.56
C ALA A 89 -6.61 -13.79 14.54
N PHE A 90 -5.79 -14.11 13.54
CA PHE A 90 -5.48 -13.23 12.42
C PHE A 90 -6.73 -12.83 11.63
N ILE A 91 -7.52 -13.80 11.16
CA ILE A 91 -8.76 -13.54 10.40
C ILE A 91 -9.70 -12.64 11.21
N ARG A 92 -9.93 -12.98 12.48
CA ARG A 92 -10.82 -12.19 13.36
C ARG A 92 -10.34 -10.75 13.51
N ASP A 93 -9.05 -10.53 13.72
CA ASP A 93 -8.49 -9.20 13.90
C ASP A 93 -8.55 -8.37 12.61
N ARG A 94 -8.18 -8.96 11.46
CA ARG A 94 -8.21 -8.29 10.17
C ARG A 94 -9.64 -7.96 9.73
N LEU A 95 -10.60 -8.86 9.92
CA LEU A 95 -12.01 -8.54 9.68
C LEU A 95 -12.53 -7.41 10.55
N ARG A 96 -12.16 -7.36 11.84
CA ARG A 96 -12.59 -6.29 12.75
C ARG A 96 -11.95 -4.93 12.47
N ARG A 97 -10.69 -4.90 12.04
CA ARG A 97 -9.93 -3.64 11.86
C ARG A 97 -9.94 -3.12 10.43
N ILE A 98 -10.11 -4.00 9.45
CA ILE A 98 -9.99 -3.68 8.02
C ILE A 98 -11.32 -3.93 7.33
N GLY A 99 -11.88 -5.15 7.47
CA GLY A 99 -13.18 -5.48 6.89
C GLY A 99 -14.32 -4.59 7.39
N LEU A 100 -14.40 -4.37 8.71
CA LEU A 100 -15.42 -3.51 9.31
C LEU A 100 -15.25 -2.05 8.90
N VAL A 101 -14.01 -1.55 8.81
CA VAL A 101 -13.75 -0.18 8.35
C VAL A 101 -14.14 -0.04 6.88
N LEU A 102 -13.77 -1.01 6.04
CA LEU A 102 -14.14 -1.02 4.64
C LEU A 102 -15.67 -0.96 4.46
N VAL A 103 -16.42 -1.87 5.08
CA VAL A 103 -17.89 -1.91 4.92
C VAL A 103 -18.58 -0.74 5.62
N GLY A 104 -18.13 -0.37 6.82
CA GLY A 104 -18.77 0.65 7.66
C GLY A 104 -18.53 2.08 7.16
N PHE A 105 -17.33 2.40 6.66
CA PHE A 105 -17.02 3.72 6.11
C PHE A 105 -17.36 3.86 4.63
N TRP A 106 -17.55 2.78 3.89
CA TRP A 106 -17.95 2.85 2.47
C TRP A 106 -19.15 3.77 2.21
N PRO A 107 -20.31 3.62 2.89
CA PRO A 107 -21.45 4.51 2.63
C PRO A 107 -21.15 5.96 3.05
N VAL A 108 -20.32 6.17 4.07
CA VAL A 108 -19.92 7.51 4.53
C VAL A 108 -19.04 8.20 3.49
N THR A 109 -18.04 7.50 2.96
CA THR A 109 -17.17 8.03 1.89
C THR A 109 -17.96 8.30 0.62
N LEU A 110 -18.84 7.38 0.23
CA LEU A 110 -19.70 7.55 -0.95
C LEU A 110 -20.64 8.75 -0.80
N ALA A 111 -21.34 8.86 0.34
CA ALA A 111 -22.22 10.00 0.61
C ALA A 111 -21.46 11.33 0.63
N GLY A 112 -20.24 11.36 1.19
CA GLY A 112 -19.39 12.55 1.19
C GLY A 112 -19.00 13.01 -0.21
N ILE A 113 -18.56 12.08 -1.07
CA ILE A 113 -18.19 12.41 -2.45
C ILE A 113 -19.41 12.85 -3.27
N ILE A 114 -20.54 12.14 -3.15
CA ILE A 114 -21.80 12.54 -3.81
C ILE A 114 -22.25 13.92 -3.32
N GLY A 115 -22.15 14.20 -2.03
CA GLY A 115 -22.49 15.50 -1.46
C GLY A 115 -21.65 16.64 -2.03
N VAL A 116 -20.33 16.44 -2.13
CA VAL A 116 -19.42 17.41 -2.77
C VAL A 116 -19.72 17.57 -4.26
N ALA A 117 -20.01 16.48 -4.97
CA ALA A 117 -20.38 16.51 -6.38
C ALA A 117 -21.68 17.32 -6.62
N ILE A 118 -22.71 17.10 -5.80
CA ILE A 118 -23.97 17.88 -5.88
C ILE A 118 -23.71 19.36 -5.61
N ALA A 119 -22.93 19.69 -4.58
CA ALA A 119 -22.59 21.08 -4.25
C ALA A 119 -21.80 21.76 -5.39
N ALA A 120 -20.84 21.05 -5.99
CA ALA A 120 -20.08 21.53 -7.14
C ALA A 120 -20.99 21.79 -8.35
N GLN A 121 -21.90 20.86 -8.66
CA GLN A 121 -22.86 21.02 -9.75
C GLN A 121 -23.79 22.22 -9.53
N GLN A 122 -24.28 22.42 -8.30
CA GLN A 122 -25.10 23.59 -7.94
C GLN A 122 -24.33 24.91 -8.07
N ALA A 123 -23.01 24.90 -7.86
CA ALA A 123 -22.14 26.04 -8.05
C ALA A 123 -21.69 26.25 -9.51
N GLY A 124 -22.17 25.43 -10.46
CA GLY A 124 -21.77 25.50 -11.87
C GLY A 124 -20.34 24.99 -12.14
N ILE A 125 -19.74 24.26 -11.20
CA ILE A 125 -18.43 23.62 -11.36
C ILE A 125 -18.63 22.29 -12.11
N PRO A 126 -17.89 22.04 -13.20
CA PRO A 126 -17.93 20.76 -13.90
C PRO A 126 -17.58 19.60 -12.97
N VAL A 127 -18.45 18.59 -12.92
CA VAL A 127 -18.23 17.37 -12.13
C VAL A 127 -17.80 16.25 -13.07
N PRO A 128 -16.73 15.49 -12.74
CA PRO A 128 -16.35 14.32 -13.49
C PRO A 128 -17.52 13.32 -13.65
N PRO A 129 -17.69 12.70 -14.83
CA PRO A 129 -18.72 11.69 -15.01
C PRO A 129 -18.47 10.49 -14.09
N ALA A 130 -19.54 9.80 -13.70
CA ALA A 130 -19.41 8.52 -13.00
C ALA A 130 -18.70 7.50 -13.92
N PRO A 131 -17.83 6.64 -13.39
CA PRO A 131 -17.17 5.60 -14.18
C PRO A 131 -18.19 4.72 -14.93
N GLU A 132 -17.94 4.47 -16.22
CA GLU A 132 -18.86 3.74 -17.10
C GLU A 132 -18.94 2.24 -16.78
N ASP A 133 -17.93 1.68 -16.11
CA ASP A 133 -17.74 0.24 -15.95
C ASP A 133 -18.67 -0.42 -14.91
N GLY A 134 -19.57 0.35 -14.27
CA GLY A 134 -20.67 -0.17 -13.43
C GLY A 134 -20.24 -0.92 -12.16
N GLY A 135 -18.94 -0.97 -11.84
CA GLY A 135 -18.41 -1.58 -10.64
C GLY A 135 -18.81 -0.81 -9.37
N LEU A 136 -18.93 -1.51 -8.24
CA LEU A 136 -19.14 -0.86 -6.95
C LEU A 136 -17.91 -0.01 -6.60
N PRO A 137 -18.02 1.33 -6.49
CA PRO A 137 -16.85 2.18 -6.30
C PRO A 137 -16.33 2.04 -4.86
N LEU A 138 -15.10 1.58 -4.70
CA LEU A 138 -14.37 1.52 -3.44
C LEU A 138 -13.84 2.91 -3.02
N LEU A 139 -13.66 3.82 -3.98
CA LEU A 139 -13.22 5.19 -3.73
C LEU A 139 -11.90 5.20 -2.91
N HIS A 140 -11.84 6.00 -1.85
CA HIS A 140 -10.69 6.11 -0.96
C HIS A 140 -10.36 4.83 -0.18
N LEU A 141 -11.24 3.81 -0.19
CA LEU A 141 -11.09 2.59 0.60
C LEU A 141 -10.45 1.43 -0.19
N TRP A 142 -10.04 1.67 -1.45
CA TRP A 142 -9.45 0.66 -2.33
C TRP A 142 -8.29 -0.11 -1.68
N PHE A 143 -7.44 0.56 -0.90
CA PHE A 143 -6.25 -0.06 -0.31
C PHE A 143 -6.64 -1.10 0.75
N LEU A 144 -7.75 -0.91 1.47
CA LEU A 144 -8.27 -1.89 2.43
C LEU A 144 -8.76 -3.14 1.69
N TYR A 145 -9.40 -2.98 0.53
CA TYR A 145 -9.81 -4.08 -0.31
C TYR A 145 -8.61 -4.88 -0.83
N VAL A 146 -7.60 -4.20 -1.38
CA VAL A 146 -6.36 -4.86 -1.83
C VAL A 146 -5.68 -5.60 -0.68
N LEU A 147 -5.62 -5.00 0.52
CA LEU A 147 -5.09 -5.68 1.71
C LEU A 147 -5.87 -6.95 2.05
N MET A 148 -7.20 -6.93 1.98
CA MET A 148 -8.03 -8.11 2.22
C MET A 148 -7.73 -9.22 1.22
N LEU A 149 -7.53 -8.89 -0.07
CA LEU A 149 -7.10 -9.86 -1.09
C LEU A 149 -5.73 -10.44 -0.78
N LEU A 150 -4.75 -9.61 -0.41
CA LEU A 150 -3.40 -10.06 -0.06
C LEU A 150 -3.39 -10.94 1.18
N TYR A 151 -4.22 -10.65 2.18
CA TYR A 151 -4.37 -11.49 3.37
C TYR A 151 -5.03 -12.83 3.05
N ALA A 152 -6.06 -12.85 2.21
CA ALA A 152 -6.67 -14.08 1.74
C ALA A 152 -5.67 -14.94 0.97
N ALA A 153 -4.92 -14.34 0.04
CA ALA A 153 -3.84 -15.01 -0.68
C ALA A 153 -2.76 -15.54 0.27
N THR A 154 -2.35 -14.76 1.26
CA THR A 154 -1.37 -15.18 2.28
C THR A 154 -1.86 -16.40 3.07
N LEU A 155 -3.12 -16.39 3.51
CA LEU A 155 -3.72 -17.52 4.23
C LEU A 155 -3.80 -18.77 3.36
N ALA A 156 -4.22 -18.62 2.09
CA ALA A 156 -4.27 -19.70 1.13
C ALA A 156 -2.88 -20.31 0.88
N LEU A 157 -1.87 -19.46 0.63
CA LEU A 157 -0.48 -19.87 0.46
C LEU A 157 0.06 -20.57 1.71
N CYS A 158 -0.24 -20.04 2.90
CA CYS A 158 0.17 -20.68 4.15
C CYS A 158 -0.48 -22.05 4.35
N ALA A 159 -1.75 -22.21 3.98
CA ALA A 159 -2.46 -23.47 4.08
C ALA A 159 -1.92 -24.53 3.10
N VAL A 160 -1.62 -24.13 1.86
CA VAL A 160 -1.03 -25.01 0.84
C VAL A 160 0.43 -25.35 1.17
N ALA A 161 1.21 -24.38 1.67
CA ALA A 161 2.61 -24.58 2.02
C ALA A 161 2.83 -25.28 3.37
N ALA A 162 1.86 -25.27 4.28
CA ALA A 162 1.94 -25.93 5.58
C ALA A 162 2.43 -27.40 5.51
N PRO A 163 1.88 -28.28 4.64
CA PRO A 163 2.36 -29.64 4.50
C PRO A 163 3.78 -29.75 3.90
N PHE A 164 4.25 -28.73 3.18
CA PHE A 164 5.57 -28.72 2.52
C PHE A 164 6.64 -27.92 3.28
N ARG A 165 6.26 -27.24 4.36
CA ARG A 165 7.14 -26.33 5.12
C ARG A 165 8.39 -27.04 5.67
N GLN A 166 8.24 -28.28 6.11
CA GLN A 166 9.35 -29.11 6.59
C GLN A 166 10.34 -29.51 5.47
N ARG A 167 9.87 -29.65 4.21
CA ARG A 167 10.72 -30.02 3.06
C ARG A 167 11.50 -28.85 2.46
N VAL A 168 10.98 -27.62 2.56
CA VAL A 168 11.63 -26.42 1.99
C VAL A 168 12.60 -25.78 2.99
N ALA A 169 12.36 -25.93 4.30
CA ALA A 169 13.26 -25.43 5.34
C ALA A 169 14.69 -26.03 5.29
N SER A 170 14.87 -27.17 4.60
CA SER A 170 16.17 -27.82 4.39
C SER A 170 16.91 -27.38 3.12
N LEU A 171 16.33 -26.51 2.28
CA LEU A 171 16.97 -26.05 1.05
C LEU A 171 17.84 -24.80 1.30
N PRO A 172 19.13 -24.82 0.93
CA PRO A 172 20.02 -23.68 1.06
C PRO A 172 19.73 -22.63 -0.03
N GLY A 173 18.65 -21.87 0.13
CA GLY A 173 18.25 -20.79 -0.80
C GLY A 173 17.94 -19.45 -0.12
N GLY A 174 17.85 -19.44 1.22
CA GLY A 174 17.52 -18.24 1.98
C GLY A 174 18.59 -17.14 1.94
N SER A 175 19.86 -17.52 1.78
CA SER A 175 21.03 -16.61 1.82
C SER A 175 21.23 -15.81 0.54
N THR A 176 21.00 -16.40 -0.65
CA THR A 176 21.19 -15.71 -1.94
C THR A 176 20.16 -14.61 -2.15
N LEU A 177 18.89 -14.86 -1.82
CA LEU A 177 17.87 -13.82 -1.81
C LEU A 177 18.16 -12.74 -0.75
N ALA A 178 18.74 -13.12 0.40
CA ALA A 178 19.20 -12.14 1.40
C ALA A 178 20.26 -11.20 0.86
N ALA A 179 21.28 -11.77 0.22
CA ALA A 179 22.37 -11.01 -0.38
C ALA A 179 21.86 -10.11 -1.52
N LEU A 180 20.90 -10.60 -2.31
CA LEU A 180 20.28 -9.81 -3.38
C LEU A 180 19.49 -8.61 -2.82
N PHE A 181 18.65 -8.81 -1.81
CA PHE A 181 17.88 -7.74 -1.17
C PHE A 181 18.74 -6.79 -0.32
N ALA A 182 19.91 -7.24 0.13
CA ALA A 182 20.91 -6.41 0.81
C ALA A 182 21.79 -5.62 -0.18
N SER A 183 21.70 -5.91 -1.48
CA SER A 183 22.48 -5.21 -2.50
C SER A 183 21.85 -3.86 -2.88
N PRO A 184 22.65 -2.86 -3.28
CA PRO A 184 22.14 -1.60 -3.83
C PRO A 184 21.29 -1.77 -5.10
N ALA A 185 21.38 -2.94 -5.77
CA ALA A 185 20.62 -3.25 -6.98
C ALA A 185 19.20 -3.79 -6.70
N ALA A 186 18.88 -4.10 -5.44
CA ALA A 186 17.58 -4.63 -5.05
C ALA A 186 16.39 -3.78 -5.53
N PRO A 187 16.41 -2.43 -5.42
CA PRO A 187 15.31 -1.59 -5.89
C PRO A 187 15.09 -1.71 -7.39
N LEU A 188 16.17 -1.79 -8.19
CA LEU A 188 16.08 -1.91 -9.65
C LEU A 188 15.48 -3.26 -10.06
N LEU A 189 15.87 -4.35 -9.39
CA LEU A 189 15.33 -5.68 -9.66
C LEU A 189 13.84 -5.77 -9.31
N MET A 190 13.40 -5.13 -8.22
CA MET A 190 11.98 -5.06 -7.88
C MET A 190 11.20 -4.12 -8.80
N ALA A 191 11.86 -3.13 -9.40
CA ALA A 191 11.23 -2.19 -10.32
C ALA A 191 10.92 -2.80 -11.70
N ILE A 192 11.68 -3.80 -12.17
CA ILE A 192 11.50 -4.38 -13.51
C ILE A 192 10.08 -4.98 -13.71
N PRO A 193 9.58 -5.89 -12.83
CA PRO A 193 8.23 -6.44 -13.00
C PRO A 193 7.15 -5.36 -12.93
N LEU A 194 7.33 -4.37 -12.06
CA LEU A 194 6.39 -3.27 -11.93
C LEU A 194 6.38 -2.40 -13.19
N ALA A 195 7.54 -2.04 -13.73
CA ALA A 195 7.66 -1.28 -14.95
C ALA A 195 7.01 -2.02 -16.14
N GLY A 196 7.23 -3.33 -16.25
CA GLY A 196 6.56 -4.17 -17.25
C GLY A 196 5.04 -4.17 -17.09
N ALA A 197 4.53 -4.30 -15.86
CA ALA A 197 3.10 -4.29 -15.59
C ALA A 197 2.43 -2.92 -15.84
N LEU A 198 3.13 -1.83 -15.54
CA LEU A 198 2.67 -0.46 -15.83
C LEU A 198 2.66 -0.17 -17.32
N HIS A 199 3.71 -0.57 -18.05
CA HIS A 199 3.79 -0.36 -19.49
C HIS A 199 2.76 -1.18 -20.28
N ALA A 200 2.34 -2.32 -19.73
CA ALA A 200 1.31 -3.16 -20.33
C ALA A 200 -0.12 -2.67 -20.09
N ASP A 201 -0.33 -1.67 -19.21
CA ASP A 201 -1.65 -1.13 -18.89
C ASP A 201 -2.00 0.04 -19.83
N PRO A 202 -2.98 -0.12 -20.74
CA PRO A 202 -3.36 0.92 -21.70
C PRO A 202 -3.93 2.19 -21.05
N HIS A 203 -4.41 2.09 -19.81
CA HIS A 203 -5.02 3.20 -19.07
C HIS A 203 -4.05 3.81 -18.05
N TRP A 204 -2.76 3.46 -18.13
CA TRP A 204 -1.79 3.92 -17.16
C TRP A 204 -1.51 5.42 -17.29
N ILE A 205 -1.79 6.15 -16.21
CA ILE A 205 -1.45 7.56 -16.06
C ILE A 205 -0.13 7.66 -15.29
N ALA A 206 0.97 7.93 -16.00
CA ALA A 206 2.32 7.93 -15.42
C ALA A 206 2.44 8.81 -14.16
N TRP A 207 1.86 10.02 -14.18
CA TRP A 207 1.87 10.95 -13.04
C TRP A 207 0.98 10.53 -11.87
N PHE A 208 0.12 9.52 -12.06
CA PHE A 208 -0.68 8.94 -10.99
C PHE A 208 0.06 7.79 -10.27
N GLY A 209 1.16 7.29 -10.84
CA GLY A 209 1.95 6.21 -10.26
C GLY A 209 1.31 4.84 -10.48
N ILE A 210 1.29 4.01 -9.44
CA ILE A 210 0.66 2.68 -9.49
C ILE A 210 -0.86 2.87 -9.52
N PRO A 211 -1.59 2.26 -10.47
CA PRO A 211 -3.04 2.35 -10.53
C PRO A 211 -3.72 1.96 -9.21
N THR A 212 -4.68 2.78 -8.78
CA THR A 212 -5.48 2.54 -7.58
C THR A 212 -6.79 1.86 -7.98
N PRO A 213 -6.98 0.57 -7.68
CA PRO A 213 -8.18 -0.18 -8.04
C PRO A 213 -9.39 0.27 -7.22
N ASP A 214 -9.98 1.40 -7.61
CA ASP A 214 -11.05 2.10 -6.92
C ASP A 214 -12.43 1.53 -7.19
N GLN A 215 -12.52 0.39 -7.88
CA GLN A 215 -13.74 -0.38 -8.09
C GLN A 215 -13.59 -1.80 -7.54
N LEU A 216 -14.70 -2.34 -7.03
CA LEU A 216 -14.75 -3.72 -6.59
C LEU A 216 -14.59 -4.64 -7.80
N GLY A 217 -13.57 -5.50 -7.75
CA GLY A 217 -13.28 -6.43 -8.83
C GLY A 217 -11.81 -6.78 -8.89
N TRP A 218 -11.34 -7.06 -10.10
CA TRP A 218 -9.95 -7.37 -10.37
C TRP A 218 -9.08 -6.10 -10.25
N PRO A 219 -8.06 -6.07 -9.36
CA PRO A 219 -7.24 -4.88 -9.15
C PRO A 219 -6.34 -4.47 -10.33
N GLY A 220 -6.16 -5.33 -11.32
CA GLY A 220 -5.19 -5.12 -12.38
C GLY A 220 -3.78 -5.62 -12.03
N PRO A 221 -2.97 -5.97 -13.04
CA PRO A 221 -1.64 -6.54 -12.84
C PRO A 221 -0.68 -5.55 -12.17
N ALA A 222 -0.71 -4.27 -12.54
CA ALA A 222 0.19 -3.26 -11.98
C ALA A 222 -0.01 -3.08 -10.47
N ALA A 223 -1.27 -3.00 -10.01
CA ALA A 223 -1.59 -2.90 -8.59
C ALA A 223 -1.14 -4.16 -7.82
N LEU A 224 -1.39 -5.35 -8.36
CA LEU A 224 -0.98 -6.61 -7.72
C LEU A 224 0.53 -6.76 -7.64
N VAL A 225 1.26 -6.41 -8.71
CA VAL A 225 2.73 -6.47 -8.71
C VAL A 225 3.30 -5.40 -7.77
N GLY A 226 2.84 -4.16 -7.86
CA GLY A 226 3.35 -3.06 -7.04
C GLY A 226 3.07 -3.24 -5.55
N TYR A 227 1.80 -3.32 -5.17
CA TYR A 227 1.40 -3.44 -3.77
C TYR A 227 1.67 -4.84 -3.20
N GLY A 228 1.55 -5.89 -4.02
CA GLY A 228 1.87 -7.26 -3.62
C GLY A 228 3.36 -7.47 -3.38
N SER A 229 4.25 -6.90 -4.21
CA SER A 229 5.70 -6.96 -3.96
C SER A 229 6.12 -6.18 -2.71
N ALA A 230 5.54 -4.98 -2.50
CA ALA A 230 5.73 -4.22 -1.26
C ALA A 230 5.29 -5.02 -0.03
N TYR A 231 4.10 -5.63 -0.09
CA TYR A 231 3.60 -6.51 0.95
C TYR A 231 4.50 -7.73 1.20
N ALA A 232 4.94 -8.40 0.13
CA ALA A 232 5.84 -9.55 0.22
C ALA A 232 7.21 -9.19 0.81
N LEU A 233 7.75 -8.01 0.47
CA LEU A 233 8.96 -7.47 1.09
C LEU A 233 8.77 -7.30 2.60
N GLY A 234 7.65 -6.71 3.02
CA GLY A 234 7.29 -6.59 4.43
C GLY A 234 7.22 -7.94 5.15
N TRP A 235 6.55 -8.91 4.54
CA TRP A 235 6.47 -10.28 5.04
C TRP A 235 7.86 -10.91 5.19
N TRP A 236 8.71 -10.77 4.18
CA TRP A 236 10.08 -11.29 4.19
C TRP A 236 10.95 -10.63 5.28
N LEU A 237 10.82 -9.31 5.47
CA LEU A 237 11.52 -8.56 6.52
C LEU A 237 11.13 -9.04 7.93
N ALA A 238 9.90 -9.53 8.13
CA ALA A 238 9.46 -10.01 9.45
C ALA A 238 10.30 -11.19 9.95
N GLY A 239 10.72 -12.09 9.05
CA GLY A 239 11.62 -13.19 9.39
C GLY A 239 13.09 -12.79 9.54
N ARG A 240 13.43 -11.52 9.26
CA ARG A 240 14.81 -11.01 9.13
C ARG A 240 14.95 -9.59 9.65
N LEU A 241 14.36 -9.30 10.81
CA LEU A 241 14.38 -7.96 11.41
C LEU A 241 15.81 -7.43 11.63
N GLU A 242 16.80 -8.31 11.69
CA GLU A 242 18.23 -7.95 11.74
C GLU A 242 18.70 -7.17 10.50
N VAL A 243 18.12 -7.40 9.31
CA VAL A 243 18.43 -6.65 8.08
C VAL A 243 18.09 -5.18 8.21
N LEU A 244 17.03 -4.85 8.97
CA LEU A 244 16.69 -3.45 9.27
C LEU A 244 17.81 -2.74 10.03
N GLN A 245 18.58 -3.46 10.86
CA GLN A 245 19.73 -2.88 11.56
C GLN A 245 20.90 -2.62 10.62
N VAL A 246 21.08 -3.43 9.56
CA VAL A 246 22.10 -3.19 8.53
C VAL A 246 21.79 -1.93 7.75
N TRP A 247 20.53 -1.74 7.35
CA TRP A 247 20.09 -0.51 6.67
C TRP A 247 20.17 0.72 7.58
N ALA A 248 19.80 0.58 8.86
CA ALA A 248 19.94 1.67 9.82
C ALA A 248 21.40 2.15 9.92
N ARG A 249 22.38 1.24 9.90
CA ARG A 249 23.81 1.59 9.93
C ARG A 249 24.32 2.29 8.66
N GLN A 250 23.62 2.15 7.54
CA GLN A 250 23.95 2.82 6.28
C GLN A 250 23.40 4.25 6.22
N TRP A 251 22.50 4.61 7.14
CA TRP A 251 22.01 5.96 7.30
C TRP A 251 22.88 6.71 8.31
N PRO A 252 23.47 7.87 7.95
CA PRO A 252 24.36 8.60 8.83
C PRO A 252 23.58 9.47 9.82
N PHE A 253 22.74 8.88 10.69
CA PHE A 253 22.06 9.60 11.77
C PHE A 253 21.90 8.72 13.01
#